data_AF-A0A358XQK1-F1
#
_entry.id   AF-A0A358XQK1-F1
#
_cell.length_a   1.000
_cell.length_b   1.000
_cell.length_c   1.000
_cell.angle_alpha   90.00
_cell.angle_beta   90.00
_cell.angle_gamma   90.00
#
_symmetry.space_group_name_H-M   'P 1'
#
loop_
_entity.id
_entity.type
_entity.pdbx_description
1 polymer ?
#
loop_
_entity_poly.entity_id
_entity_poly.type
_entity_poly.pdbx_seq_one_letter_code
_entity_poly.pdbx_strand_id
1 'polypeptide(L)'
;DIILCVNDFDALEEMLSLNFSKHAHFRLQRPADRVIVCRFTIEEQLFEIYATDKATEIQNGYLHMLKEHEIIQLRGGEFAEQVRQLKRSGIKTEPAFCQLLGIEGDAYTELLKYNPADNTMNYE
;
A
#
# COMPACT_ATOMS: atom_id res chain seq x y z
N ASP A 1 -0.82 4.13 5.59
CA ASP A 1 -0.32 5.10 4.61
C ASP A 1 -1.44 5.99 4.13
N ILE A 2 -1.10 7.21 3.71
CA ILE A 2 -1.99 8.19 3.12
C ILE A 2 -1.38 8.57 1.78
N ILE A 3 -2.13 8.42 0.70
CA ILE A 3 -1.68 8.82 -0.64
C ILE A 3 -2.30 10.16 -1.03
N LEU A 4 -1.52 11.00 -1.72
CA LEU A 4 -1.96 12.32 -2.17
C LEU A 4 -1.60 12.53 -3.65
N CYS A 5 -2.50 13.21 -4.36
CA CYS A 5 -2.18 13.86 -5.63
C CYS A 5 -1.80 15.32 -5.31
N VAL A 6 -0.61 15.76 -5.73
CA VAL A 6 -0.08 17.09 -5.43
C VAL A 6 0.38 17.80 -6.70
N ASN A 7 0.03 19.08 -6.81
CA ASN A 7 0.47 19.94 -7.91
C ASN A 7 1.65 20.83 -7.51
N ASP A 8 1.64 21.32 -6.27
CA ASP A 8 2.68 22.19 -5.70
C ASP A 8 3.44 21.43 -4.61
N PHE A 9 4.60 20.90 -4.99
CA PHE A 9 5.43 20.06 -4.13
C PHE A 9 6.10 20.88 -3.03
N ASP A 10 6.56 22.09 -3.34
CA ASP A 10 7.31 22.92 -2.40
C ASP A 10 6.35 23.43 -1.30
N ALA A 11 5.15 23.87 -1.67
CA ALA A 11 4.11 24.23 -0.70
C ALA A 11 3.71 23.05 0.20
N LEU A 12 3.67 21.83 -0.35
CA LEU A 12 3.40 20.63 0.43
C LEU A 12 4.53 20.32 1.43
N GLU A 13 5.80 20.41 1.01
CA GLU A 13 6.95 20.18 1.89
C GLU A 13 6.97 21.18 3.06
N GLU A 14 6.67 22.46 2.80
CA GLU A 14 6.53 23.49 3.82
C GLU A 14 5.40 23.17 4.80
N MET A 15 4.22 22.81 4.28
CA MET A 15 3.07 22.46 5.12
C MET A 15 3.37 21.24 6.00
N LEU A 16 3.95 20.18 5.43
CA LEU A 16 4.29 18.97 6.15
C LEU A 16 5.33 19.24 7.24
N SER A 17 6.35 20.06 6.94
CA SER A 17 7.36 20.45 7.90
C SER A 17 6.79 21.30 9.03
N LEU A 18 5.97 22.30 8.70
CA LEU A 18 5.35 23.19 9.69
C LEU A 18 4.47 22.42 10.67
N ASN A 19 3.68 21.47 10.18
CA ASN A 19 2.68 20.77 10.99
C ASN A 19 3.25 19.54 11.70
N PHE A 20 4.20 18.81 11.09
CA PHE A 20 4.59 17.49 11.58
C PHE A 20 6.05 17.37 12.06
N SER A 21 6.91 18.38 11.84
CA SER A 21 8.35 18.30 12.22
C SER A 21 8.64 18.03 13.69
N LYS A 22 7.72 18.38 14.59
CA LYS A 22 7.86 18.17 16.04
C LYS A 22 7.44 16.78 16.52
N HIS A 23 6.86 15.97 15.64
CA HIS A 23 6.46 14.61 15.98
C HIS A 23 7.67 13.66 15.99
N ALA A 24 7.56 12.60 16.80
CA ALA A 24 8.58 11.56 16.85
C ALA A 24 8.74 10.90 15.47
N HIS A 25 9.95 10.45 15.17
CA HIS A 25 10.30 9.79 13.91
C HIS A 25 9.99 10.60 12.65
N PHE A 26 9.83 11.93 12.77
CA PHE A 26 9.60 12.79 11.62
C PHE A 26 10.75 12.65 10.60
N ARG A 27 10.37 12.38 9.34
CA ARG A 27 11.28 12.31 8.21
C ARG A 27 10.55 12.72 6.95
N LEU A 28 10.95 13.84 6.38
CA LEU A 28 10.51 14.31 5.07
C LEU A 28 11.59 14.04 4.03
N GLN A 29 11.22 13.44 2.91
CA GLN A 29 12.15 13.08 1.82
C GLN A 29 11.51 13.32 0.46
N ARG A 30 12.34 13.68 -0.51
CA ARG A 30 11.99 13.81 -1.92
C ARG A 30 12.80 12.81 -2.76
N PRO A 31 12.42 11.51 -2.77
CA PRO A 31 13.20 10.47 -3.45
C PRO A 31 13.27 10.65 -4.97
N ALA A 32 12.34 11.40 -5.55
CA ALA A 32 12.36 11.83 -6.96
C ALA A 32 11.71 13.21 -7.08
N ASP A 33 11.92 13.91 -8.21
CA ASP A 33 11.40 15.27 -8.43
C ASP A 33 9.88 15.41 -8.11
N ARG A 34 9.10 14.40 -8.51
CA ARG A 34 7.64 14.35 -8.39
C ARG A 34 7.14 13.36 -7.34
N VAL A 35 7.95 13.09 -6.31
CA VAL A 35 7.58 12.20 -5.21
C VAL A 35 8.04 12.78 -3.88
N ILE A 36 7.11 12.92 -2.94
CA ILE A 36 7.39 13.24 -1.53
C ILE A 36 6.97 12.05 -0.67
N VAL A 37 7.82 11.71 0.29
CA VAL A 37 7.51 10.74 1.34
C VAL A 37 7.76 11.40 2.69
N CYS A 38 6.71 11.49 3.50
CA CYS A 38 6.79 12.02 4.86
C CYS A 38 6.36 10.95 5.85
N ARG A 39 7.19 10.68 6.85
CA ARG A 39 6.89 9.75 7.95
C ARG A 39 6.93 10.50 9.26
N PHE A 40 6.04 10.16 10.18
CA PHE A 40 6.01 10.69 11.55
C PHE A 40 5.13 9.82 12.43
N THR A 41 5.27 9.95 13.75
CA THR A 41 4.51 9.16 14.72
C THR A 41 3.59 10.04 15.57
N ILE A 42 2.34 9.60 15.73
CA ILE A 42 1.35 10.19 16.65
C ILE A 42 0.83 9.04 17.52
N GLU A 43 0.88 9.20 18.85
CA GLU A 43 0.37 8.18 19.81
C GLU A 43 0.86 6.75 19.48
N GLU A 44 2.17 6.60 19.27
CA GLU A 44 2.84 5.32 18.90
C GLU A 44 2.51 4.76 17.50
N GLN A 45 1.53 5.34 16.80
CA GLN A 45 1.19 4.96 15.43
C GLN A 45 2.09 5.68 14.42
N LEU A 46 2.77 4.92 13.56
CA LEU A 46 3.53 5.45 12.44
C LEU A 46 2.59 5.81 11.28
N PHE A 47 2.65 7.06 10.86
CA PHE A 47 2.01 7.56 9.65
C PHE A 47 3.05 7.73 8.54
N GLU A 48 2.65 7.38 7.32
CA GLU A 48 3.38 7.66 6.10
C GLU A 48 2.45 8.37 5.12
N ILE A 49 2.89 9.52 4.63
CA ILE A 49 2.27 10.26 3.54
C ILE A 49 3.14 10.07 2.30
N TYR A 50 2.55 9.53 1.24
CA TYR A 50 3.14 9.42 -0.08
C TYR A 50 2.42 10.37 -1.04
N ALA A 51 3.13 11.34 -1.61
CA ALA A 51 2.54 12.32 -2.51
C ALA A 51 3.26 12.33 -3.86
N THR A 52 2.48 12.40 -4.93
CA THR A 52 2.97 12.48 -6.31
C THR A 52 2.00 13.28 -7.18
N ASP A 53 2.37 13.61 -8.41
CA ASP A 53 1.54 14.35 -9.37
C ASP A 53 0.49 13.48 -10.08
N LYS A 54 0.48 12.18 -9.81
CA LYS A 54 -0.52 11.24 -10.33
C LYS A 54 -1.82 11.33 -9.51
N ALA A 55 -2.95 11.31 -10.21
CA ALA A 55 -4.26 11.18 -9.59
C ALA A 55 -4.32 9.92 -8.70
N THR A 56 -4.93 10.02 -7.51
CA THR A 56 -4.90 8.97 -6.49
C THR A 56 -5.46 7.64 -6.99
N GLU A 57 -6.42 7.68 -7.90
CA GLU A 57 -7.12 6.53 -8.47
C GLU A 57 -6.23 5.66 -9.37
N ILE A 58 -5.12 6.22 -9.85
CA ILE A 58 -4.15 5.49 -10.68
C ILE A 58 -2.82 5.25 -9.95
N GLN A 59 -2.73 5.63 -8.68
CA GLN A 59 -1.56 5.32 -7.85
C GLN A 59 -1.61 3.88 -7.39
N ASN A 60 -0.47 3.19 -7.41
CA ASN A 60 -0.38 1.78 -7.06
C ASN A 60 -0.93 1.48 -5.66
N GLY A 61 -0.74 2.35 -4.66
CA GLY A 61 -1.30 2.14 -3.32
C GLY A 61 -2.83 1.99 -3.33
N TYR A 62 -3.52 2.77 -4.15
CA TYR A 62 -4.97 2.66 -4.33
C TYR A 62 -5.35 1.41 -5.14
N LEU A 63 -4.63 1.14 -6.24
CA LEU A 63 -4.87 -0.03 -7.08
C LEU A 63 -4.69 -1.34 -6.29
N HIS A 64 -3.67 -1.42 -5.44
CA HIS A 64 -3.45 -2.54 -4.53
C HIS A 64 -4.59 -2.68 -3.52
N MET A 65 -5.01 -1.59 -2.88
CA MET A 65 -6.15 -1.61 -1.95
C MET A 65 -7.42 -2.17 -2.62
N LEU A 66 -7.71 -1.76 -3.86
CA LEU A 66 -8.84 -2.28 -4.63
C LEU A 66 -8.68 -3.77 -4.96
N LYS A 67 -7.51 -4.18 -5.45
CA LYS A 67 -7.23 -5.56 -5.85
C LYS A 67 -7.27 -6.51 -4.65
N GLU A 68 -6.68 -6.12 -3.53
CA GLU A 68 -6.73 -6.86 -2.26
C GLU A 68 -8.16 -7.02 -1.76
N HIS A 69 -8.97 -5.95 -1.83
CA HIS A 69 -10.38 -5.99 -1.47
C HIS A 69 -11.16 -6.96 -2.36
N GLU A 70 -11.00 -6.87 -3.68
CA GLU A 70 -11.61 -7.77 -4.67
C GLU A 70 -11.31 -9.24 -4.32
N ILE A 71 -10.03 -9.57 -4.10
CA ILE A 71 -9.61 -10.93 -3.78
C ILE A 71 -10.22 -11.40 -2.46
N ILE A 72 -10.24 -10.56 -1.42
CA ILE A 72 -10.85 -10.90 -0.13
C ILE A 72 -12.35 -11.18 -0.28
N GLN A 73 -13.08 -10.37 -1.07
CA GLN A 73 -14.51 -10.60 -1.30
C GLN A 73 -14.77 -11.93 -2.00
N LEU A 74 -13.90 -12.33 -2.92
CA LEU A 74 -14.04 -13.58 -3.68
C LEU A 74 -13.60 -14.82 -2.88
N ARG A 75 -12.52 -14.72 -2.08
CA ARG A 75 -11.97 -15.85 -1.31
C ARG A 75 -12.61 -16.02 0.07
N GLY A 76 -13.28 -14.99 0.59
CA GLY A 76 -14.03 -15.04 1.84
C GLY A 76 -13.20 -14.83 3.12
N GLY A 77 -13.88 -14.94 4.26
CA GLY A 77 -13.33 -14.55 5.57
C GLY A 77 -12.16 -15.39 6.07
N GLU A 78 -12.10 -16.68 5.72
CA GLU A 78 -10.99 -17.56 6.09
C GLU A 78 -9.68 -17.11 5.44
N PHE A 79 -9.70 -16.83 4.14
CA PHE A 79 -8.56 -16.30 3.40
C PHE A 79 -8.10 -14.96 4.00
N ALA A 80 -9.05 -14.07 4.32
CA ALA A 80 -8.72 -12.80 4.96
C ALA A 80 -8.00 -13.00 6.31
N GLU A 81 -8.37 -14.02 7.09
CA GLU A 81 -7.69 -14.30 8.35
C GLU A 81 -6.30 -14.90 8.15
N GLN A 82 -6.11 -15.76 7.14
CA GLN A 82 -4.79 -16.26 6.76
C GLN A 82 -3.86 -15.10 6.34
N VAL A 83 -4.34 -14.13 5.55
CA VAL A 83 -3.59 -12.91 5.21
C VAL A 83 -3.21 -12.14 6.49
N ARG A 84 -4.14 -11.95 7.43
CA ARG A 84 -3.84 -11.27 8.70
C ARG A 84 -2.80 -12.02 9.52
N GLN A 85 -2.83 -13.35 9.55
CA GLN A 85 -1.84 -14.17 10.25
C GLN A 85 -0.44 -13.96 9.67
N LEU A 86 -0.29 -14.00 8.34
CA LEU A 86 0.99 -13.73 7.67
C LEU A 86 1.47 -12.29 7.92
N LYS A 87 0.55 -11.31 7.93
CA LYS A 87 0.91 -9.92 8.28
C LYS A 87 1.42 -9.79 9.71
N ARG A 88 0.79 -10.48 10.66
CA ARG A 88 1.23 -10.50 12.06
C ARG A 88 2.58 -11.20 12.26
N SER A 89 2.97 -12.12 11.37
CA SER A 89 4.31 -12.72 11.38
C SER A 89 5.39 -11.87 10.70
N GLY A 90 5.04 -10.68 10.21
CA GLY A 90 5.98 -9.72 9.59
C GLY A 90 6.03 -9.76 8.07
N ILE A 91 5.21 -10.58 7.42
CA ILE A 91 5.12 -10.61 5.95
C ILE A 91 4.32 -9.40 5.48
N LYS A 92 4.80 -8.70 4.44
CA LYS A 92 4.08 -7.56 3.85
C LYS A 92 2.78 -8.01 3.18
N THR A 93 1.86 -7.08 2.97
CA THR A 93 0.52 -7.39 2.45
C THR A 93 0.57 -8.12 1.11
N GLU A 94 1.19 -7.54 0.09
CA GLU A 94 1.20 -8.09 -1.27
C GLU A 94 1.88 -9.47 -1.32
N PRO A 95 3.06 -9.69 -0.72
CA PRO A 95 3.64 -11.03 -0.60
C PRO A 95 2.76 -12.05 0.12
N ALA A 96 2.02 -11.64 1.16
CA ALA A 96 1.10 -12.54 1.87
C ALA A 96 -0.02 -13.03 0.95
N PHE A 97 -0.58 -12.14 0.12
CA PHE A 97 -1.56 -12.53 -0.91
C PHE A 97 -0.95 -13.48 -1.93
N CYS A 98 0.21 -13.12 -2.51
CA CYS A 98 0.87 -13.95 -3.51
C CYS A 98 1.19 -15.35 -2.97
N GLN A 99 1.70 -15.45 -1.75
CA GLN A 99 2.00 -16.72 -1.10
C GLN A 99 0.75 -17.61 -0.97
N LEU A 100 -0.38 -17.07 -0.52
CA LEU A 100 -1.61 -17.85 -0.34
C LEU A 100 -2.29 -18.22 -1.68
N LEU A 101 -2.08 -17.40 -2.72
CA LEU A 101 -2.63 -17.64 -4.05
C LEU A 101 -1.72 -18.48 -4.94
N GLY A 102 -0.50 -18.80 -4.49
CA GLY A 102 0.51 -19.50 -5.30
C GLY A 102 1.04 -18.66 -6.47
N ILE A 103 1.05 -17.33 -6.34
CA ILE A 103 1.57 -16.41 -7.35
C ILE A 103 3.09 -16.29 -7.15
N GLU A 104 3.84 -16.64 -8.19
CA GLU A 104 5.29 -16.47 -8.24
C GLU A 104 5.68 -15.12 -8.86
N GLY A 105 6.90 -14.66 -8.57
CA GLY A 105 7.46 -13.42 -9.11
C GLY A 105 7.42 -12.24 -8.14
N ASP A 106 7.46 -11.03 -8.70
CA ASP A 106 7.43 -9.80 -7.90
C ASP A 106 6.01 -9.53 -7.39
N ALA A 107 5.77 -9.73 -6.10
CA ALA A 107 4.43 -9.66 -5.51
C ALA A 107 3.73 -8.32 -5.76
N TYR A 108 4.48 -7.22 -5.80
CA TYR A 108 3.94 -5.89 -6.07
C TYR A 108 3.36 -5.80 -7.48
N THR A 109 4.08 -6.30 -8.48
CA THR A 109 3.63 -6.28 -9.87
C THR A 109 2.60 -7.37 -10.17
N GLU A 110 2.83 -8.59 -9.69
CA GLU A 110 2.04 -9.76 -10.05
C GLU A 110 0.66 -9.79 -9.37
N LEU A 111 0.55 -9.26 -8.15
CA LEU A 111 -0.76 -9.19 -7.48
C LEU A 111 -1.76 -8.32 -8.25
N LEU A 112 -1.31 -7.21 -8.85
CA LEU A 112 -2.18 -6.34 -9.67
C LEU A 112 -2.68 -7.03 -10.94
N LYS A 113 -1.91 -7.99 -11.47
CA LYS A 113 -2.26 -8.76 -12.66
C LYS A 113 -3.18 -9.93 -12.36
N TYR A 114 -3.25 -10.37 -11.10
CA TYR A 114 -4.02 -11.53 -10.71
C TYR A 114 -5.48 -11.41 -11.14
N ASN A 115 -5.92 -12.36 -11.96
CA ASN A 115 -7.31 -12.58 -12.27
C ASN A 115 -7.79 -13.84 -11.52
N PRO A 116 -8.88 -13.77 -10.73
CA PRO A 116 -9.47 -14.93 -10.06
C PRO A 116 -9.77 -16.12 -10.98
N ALA A 117 -10.04 -15.86 -12.27
CA ALA A 117 -10.24 -16.90 -13.27
C ALA A 117 -8.97 -17.68 -13.63
N ASP A 118 -7.78 -17.13 -13.36
CA ASP A 118 -6.50 -17.80 -13.62
C ASP A 118 -6.25 -18.95 -12.64
N ASN A 119 -7.05 -19.03 -11.57
CA ASN A 119 -6.87 -19.99 -10.48
C ASN A 119 -8.15 -20.79 -10.18
N THR A 120 -9.03 -20.94 -11.17
CA THR A 120 -10.04 -22.01 -11.16
C THR A 120 -9.35 -23.34 -11.38
N MET A 121 -8.86 -23.95 -10.29
CA MET A 121 -8.74 -25.39 -10.25
C MET A 121 -10.15 -25.96 -10.46
N ASN A 122 -10.35 -26.66 -11.58
CA ASN A 122 -11.50 -27.51 -11.81
C ASN A 122 -11.59 -28.49 -10.63
N TYR A 123 -12.62 -28.35 -9.81
CA TYR A 123 -13.08 -29.46 -9.00
C TYR A 123 -13.99 -30.31 -9.90
N GLU A 124 -13.41 -31.36 -10.50
CA GLU A 124 -14.19 -32.52 -10.93
C GLU A 124 -14.69 -33.31 -9.72
#